data_AF-A0A5N6THA9-F1
#
_entry.id   AF-A0A5N6THA9-F1
#
_cell.length_a   1.000
_cell.length_b   1.000
_cell.length_c   1.000
_cell.angle_alpha   90.00
_cell.angle_beta   90.00
_cell.angle_gamma   90.00
#
_symmetry.space_group_name_H-M   'P 1'
#
loop_
_entity.id
_entity.type
_entity.pdbx_description
1 polymer ?
#
loop_
_entity_poly.entity_id
_entity_poly.type
_entity_poly.pdbx_seq_one_letter_code
_entity_poly.pdbx_strand_id
1 'polypeptide(L)'
;MNCPSRTDNTLDHPGWNQNPPELSADITTRNDFNGIANSKVHRGHVPGAGTMGEGIATIEPQSEGQEGNDSDNEKKTPGEVVSASSGYDTPERNGRPPRRSLKIFFSSLPSRIILRLVKFARFVGPGFLIAVAYIDPGNYATDVSAGAEYRYALLFIVLLSNLFAIFLQSLCIKLGTVTGLNLAENCREHLPRWLVYILYFFAESAIVATDIAEVVGSAIALNLLLNIPLVAGCAITLVDVLFILIFYRPSGSMFGLRLFEFFVMGLVLGVVVCFCIQLSLIKEQSVGEVFKGYLPSSAIVQSTGLYQSCGILGATVMPHSLFLGSGVVQSRLKEFDVTGGYVDPSVCLGSTNGEVEYRPSIQAIRGCLKYSIIELALSLFTFALFVNSSILIVAGASLYGTDGADDADLWGIHELLSKSIAPAAGLIFGLALLLSGLSAGIVCTMAGQMVSEGMLNWSIRPWLRRLITRSISIIPSIIIAGAVGKEGLNKTLTASQVVLSVILPFVSAPLVYLTCRNRYMTVSSDRHVNGEGQLQTEEVKMKNNFITTGFAILIWLVIAVMNIALLVLVGMGKA
;
A
#
# COMPACT_ATOMS: atom_id res chain seq x y z
N MET A 1 36.78 -15.60 12.88
CA MET A 1 37.79 -16.53 13.43
C MET A 1 37.31 -16.97 14.80
N ASN A 2 37.24 -18.27 15.06
CA ASN A 2 36.67 -18.80 16.29
C ASN A 2 37.71 -18.72 17.43
N CYS A 3 37.27 -18.33 18.63
CA CYS A 3 38.02 -18.62 19.85
C CYS A 3 37.76 -20.09 20.24
N PRO A 4 38.81 -20.89 20.55
CA PRO A 4 38.65 -22.30 20.88
C PRO A 4 38.18 -22.48 22.33
N SER A 5 37.27 -23.44 22.54
CA SER A 5 36.84 -23.85 23.87
C SER A 5 37.80 -24.86 24.50
N ARG A 6 38.31 -24.53 25.68
CA ARG A 6 38.51 -25.43 26.83
C ARG A 6 39.16 -26.81 26.56
N THR A 7 40.47 -26.90 26.83
CA THR A 7 41.22 -28.17 26.89
C THR A 7 41.09 -28.83 28.26
N ASP A 8 40.14 -29.75 28.43
CA ASP A 8 40.09 -30.64 29.59
C ASP A 8 40.77 -31.99 29.25
N ASN A 9 41.66 -32.47 30.12
CA ASN A 9 42.42 -33.72 29.92
C ASN A 9 41.52 -34.95 30.08
N THR A 10 41.38 -35.77 29.03
CA THR A 10 40.49 -36.95 28.98
C THR A 10 41.23 -38.30 29.09
N LEU A 11 42.44 -38.32 29.64
CA LEU A 11 43.27 -39.54 29.73
C LEU A 11 42.71 -40.62 30.67
N ASP A 12 41.94 -40.24 31.70
CA ASP A 12 41.41 -41.19 32.70
C ASP A 12 39.99 -41.72 32.37
N HIS A 13 39.29 -41.10 31.41
CA HIS A 13 37.86 -41.37 31.13
C HIS A 13 37.57 -41.46 29.61
N PRO A 14 37.87 -42.60 28.96
CA PRO A 14 37.71 -42.77 27.51
C PRO A 14 36.25 -42.72 27.01
N GLY A 15 35.26 -42.77 27.91
CA GLY A 15 33.83 -42.65 27.57
C GLY A 15 33.31 -41.20 27.39
N TRP A 16 34.16 -40.18 27.56
CA TRP A 16 33.74 -38.76 27.50
C TRP A 16 33.93 -38.11 26.11
N ASN A 17 34.40 -38.86 25.11
CA ASN A 17 34.48 -38.38 23.74
C ASN A 17 33.11 -38.47 23.05
N GLN A 18 32.47 -37.32 22.78
CA GLN A 18 31.15 -37.26 22.12
C GLN A 18 31.19 -37.16 20.59
N ASN A 19 32.37 -37.26 19.95
CA ASN A 19 32.44 -37.36 18.49
C ASN A 19 32.19 -38.80 18.03
N PRO A 20 31.21 -39.07 17.13
CA PRO A 20 31.07 -40.38 16.51
C PRO A 20 32.26 -40.64 15.56
N PRO A 21 32.77 -41.88 15.47
CA PRO A 21 33.86 -42.23 14.57
C PRO A 21 33.41 -42.19 13.10
N GLU A 22 34.28 -41.70 12.21
CA GLU A 22 33.97 -41.34 10.81
C GLU A 22 33.59 -42.52 9.87
N LEU A 23 33.46 -43.75 10.38
CA LEU A 23 33.34 -44.98 9.59
C LEU A 23 32.19 -45.92 9.99
N SER A 24 31.19 -45.46 10.73
CA SER A 24 29.97 -46.24 10.96
C SER A 24 29.03 -46.19 9.74
N ALA A 25 29.33 -46.98 8.73
CA ALA A 25 28.43 -47.25 7.62
C ALA A 25 27.41 -48.33 8.01
N ASP A 26 26.25 -47.92 8.52
CA ASP A 26 25.04 -48.71 8.30
C ASP A 26 23.77 -47.85 8.22
N ILE A 27 22.80 -48.33 7.45
CA ILE A 27 21.66 -47.57 6.96
C ILE A 27 20.38 -48.09 7.59
N THR A 28 19.36 -47.24 7.62
CA THR A 28 17.91 -47.53 7.61
C THR A 28 17.07 -47.20 8.85
N THR A 29 16.11 -46.30 8.59
CA THR A 29 14.74 -46.27 9.14
C THR A 29 14.55 -46.22 10.66
N ARG A 30 14.20 -45.02 11.14
CA ARG A 30 12.94 -44.86 11.89
C ARG A 30 12.28 -43.50 11.71
N ASN A 31 11.87 -43.22 10.47
CA ASN A 31 10.77 -42.28 10.20
C ASN A 31 9.43 -42.96 10.54
N ASP A 32 9.24 -43.34 11.81
CA ASP A 32 7.95 -43.82 12.31
C ASP A 32 7.89 -43.78 13.85
N PHE A 33 7.50 -42.61 14.37
CA PHE A 33 6.84 -42.47 15.67
C PHE A 33 5.94 -41.24 15.64
N ASN A 34 4.64 -41.46 15.40
CA ASN A 34 3.59 -40.46 15.52
C ASN A 34 3.75 -39.66 16.83
N GLY A 35 3.76 -38.33 16.72
CA GLY A 35 4.31 -37.46 17.76
C GLY A 35 3.65 -37.56 19.14
N ILE A 36 4.31 -38.25 20.08
CA ILE A 36 4.22 -38.05 21.54
C ILE A 36 5.64 -38.20 22.11
N ALA A 37 6.50 -37.18 21.98
CA ALA A 37 7.85 -37.22 22.58
C ALA A 37 8.56 -35.85 22.75
N ASN A 38 7.86 -34.72 22.99
CA ASN A 38 8.55 -33.48 23.40
C ASN A 38 7.70 -32.46 24.19
N SER A 39 6.98 -32.92 25.22
CA SER A 39 6.15 -32.07 26.07
C SER A 39 6.39 -32.31 27.57
N LYS A 40 7.64 -32.17 28.03
CA LYS A 40 7.96 -32.33 29.47
C LYS A 40 9.17 -31.58 30.04
N VAL A 41 9.57 -30.43 29.47
CA VAL A 41 10.62 -29.56 30.04
C VAL A 41 10.18 -28.10 30.12
N HIS A 42 9.21 -27.80 30.98
CA HIS A 42 8.99 -26.45 31.54
C HIS A 42 8.15 -26.52 32.82
N ARG A 43 8.80 -26.68 33.97
CA ARG A 43 8.22 -26.42 35.30
C ARG A 43 9.31 -26.27 36.36
N GLY A 44 9.33 -25.11 37.01
CA GLY A 44 9.88 -24.93 38.35
C GLY A 44 11.31 -24.40 38.45
N HIS A 45 11.43 -23.09 38.67
CA HIS A 45 12.38 -22.57 39.66
C HIS A 45 11.78 -21.41 40.44
N VAL A 46 11.51 -21.69 41.72
CA VAL A 46 11.34 -20.69 42.78
C VAL A 46 12.70 -20.56 43.47
N PRO A 47 13.28 -19.36 43.62
CA PRO A 47 14.42 -19.15 44.49
C PRO A 47 13.97 -18.55 45.83
N GLY A 48 14.43 -19.15 46.94
CA GLY A 48 14.18 -18.63 48.28
C GLY A 48 15.29 -19.03 49.27
N ALA A 49 15.62 -18.07 50.14
CA ALA A 49 16.43 -18.14 51.38
C ALA A 49 17.98 -18.07 51.31
N GLY A 50 18.50 -17.12 52.11
CA GLY A 50 19.87 -17.03 52.65
C GLY A 50 20.67 -15.78 52.21
N THR A 51 21.14 -14.83 53.03
CA THR A 51 21.02 -14.49 54.48
C THR A 51 21.83 -13.17 54.71
N MET A 52 21.65 -12.47 55.85
CA MET A 52 22.28 -11.18 56.26
C MET A 52 21.81 -9.94 55.43
N GLY A 53 21.36 -8.79 55.95
CA GLY A 53 21.10 -8.19 57.27
C GLY A 53 20.57 -6.74 57.02
N GLU A 54 20.12 -5.89 57.95
CA GLU A 54 19.90 -5.91 59.41
C GLU A 54 18.77 -4.89 59.78
N GLY A 55 18.38 -4.77 61.06
CA GLY A 55 17.43 -3.76 61.59
C GLY A 55 15.95 -4.23 61.62
N ILE A 56 15.35 -4.60 62.76
CA ILE A 56 14.82 -3.73 63.84
C ILE A 56 13.70 -2.79 63.30
N ALA A 57 12.42 -2.86 63.72
CA ALA A 57 11.85 -3.33 65.00
C ALA A 57 10.41 -3.89 64.95
N THR A 58 10.18 -4.96 65.73
CA THR A 58 9.09 -5.21 66.72
C THR A 58 7.58 -5.01 66.42
N ILE A 59 6.87 -6.14 66.65
CA ILE A 59 5.64 -6.32 67.48
C ILE A 59 4.25 -6.14 66.84
N GLU A 60 3.50 -7.26 66.82
CA GLU A 60 2.06 -7.45 66.56
C GLU A 60 1.18 -7.04 67.79
N PRO A 61 -0.13 -7.39 67.85
CA PRO A 61 -1.25 -6.91 67.03
C PRO A 61 -2.39 -6.36 67.92
N GLN A 62 -3.42 -5.70 67.37
CA GLN A 62 -4.80 -5.93 67.85
C GLN A 62 -5.92 -5.40 66.93
N SER A 63 -7.08 -5.99 67.16
CA SER A 63 -8.40 -5.78 66.55
C SER A 63 -9.21 -4.68 67.27
N GLU A 64 -10.46 -4.49 66.82
CA GLU A 64 -11.45 -3.49 67.30
C GLU A 64 -11.18 -2.05 66.80
N GLY A 65 -12.17 -1.21 66.50
CA GLY A 65 -13.62 -1.41 66.62
C GLY A 65 -14.42 -0.43 65.76
N GLN A 66 -15.68 -0.81 65.57
CA GLN A 66 -16.80 -0.07 64.99
C GLN A 66 -16.99 1.36 65.54
N GLU A 67 -17.19 2.36 64.67
CA GLU A 67 -18.22 3.40 64.85
C GLU A 67 -18.41 4.21 63.56
N GLY A 68 -19.68 4.51 63.25
CA GLY A 68 -20.08 5.49 62.24
C GLY A 68 -20.82 6.64 62.91
N ASN A 69 -21.06 7.75 62.21
CA ASN A 69 -21.87 8.84 62.74
C ASN A 69 -22.82 9.39 61.68
N ASP A 70 -24.07 9.63 62.10
CA ASP A 70 -25.24 9.93 61.26
C ASP A 70 -25.38 11.41 60.89
N SER A 71 -26.28 11.70 59.95
CA SER A 71 -27.27 12.78 60.16
C SER A 71 -28.57 12.58 59.36
N ASP A 72 -29.68 12.58 60.11
CA ASP A 72 -31.05 12.99 59.76
C ASP A 72 -32.10 12.01 59.14
N ASN A 73 -32.86 11.37 60.05
CA ASN A 73 -34.27 11.67 60.40
C ASN A 73 -35.36 11.75 59.29
N GLU A 74 -36.59 11.23 59.43
CA GLU A 74 -37.28 10.58 60.57
C GLU A 74 -38.57 9.80 60.12
N LYS A 75 -39.17 9.02 61.04
CA LYS A 75 -40.60 8.60 61.15
C LYS A 75 -41.16 7.32 60.46
N LYS A 76 -41.09 6.23 61.25
CA LYS A 76 -42.19 5.37 61.76
C LYS A 76 -43.10 4.53 60.82
N THR A 77 -42.80 3.23 60.71
CA THR A 77 -43.52 2.02 61.24
C THR A 77 -45.06 1.99 61.42
N PRO A 78 -45.73 0.79 61.50
CA PRO A 78 -45.26 -0.60 61.35
C PRO A 78 -46.11 -1.51 60.42
N GLY A 79 -45.67 -2.76 60.18
CA GLY A 79 -46.44 -3.77 59.42
C GLY A 79 -45.74 -5.13 59.22
N GLU A 80 -45.62 -5.90 60.30
CA GLU A 80 -45.30 -7.35 60.33
C GLU A 80 -46.32 -8.17 59.46
N VAL A 81 -46.09 -9.36 58.89
CA VAL A 81 -45.38 -10.58 59.36
C VAL A 81 -44.86 -11.45 58.19
N VAL A 82 -43.63 -11.96 58.37
CA VAL A 82 -42.97 -13.25 57.99
C VAL A 82 -43.68 -14.33 57.12
N SER A 83 -42.84 -15.07 56.36
CA SER A 83 -43.00 -16.43 55.78
C SER A 83 -43.73 -16.62 54.43
N ALA A 84 -43.47 -17.66 53.63
CA ALA A 84 -42.26 -18.49 53.36
C ALA A 84 -42.66 -19.58 52.33
N SER A 85 -41.76 -19.96 51.41
CA SER A 85 -41.94 -21.11 50.48
C SER A 85 -43.16 -20.97 49.52
N SER A 86 -43.46 -21.83 48.55
CA SER A 86 -42.70 -22.72 47.64
C SER A 86 -43.71 -23.13 46.57
N GLY A 87 -43.31 -23.22 45.29
CA GLY A 87 -44.23 -23.67 44.25
C GLY A 87 -43.76 -23.36 42.84
N TYR A 88 -43.20 -24.37 42.16
CA TYR A 88 -43.25 -24.42 40.71
C TYR A 88 -44.68 -24.76 40.31
N ASP A 89 -45.30 -23.95 39.44
CA ASP A 89 -46.08 -24.48 38.33
C ASP A 89 -46.36 -23.41 37.26
N THR A 90 -46.49 -23.88 36.02
CA THR A 90 -46.94 -23.14 34.83
C THR A 90 -47.99 -24.01 34.14
N PRO A 91 -48.79 -23.52 33.16
CA PRO A 91 -48.90 -22.14 32.63
C PRO A 91 -50.36 -21.63 32.63
N GLU A 92 -50.58 -20.33 32.38
CA GLU A 92 -51.78 -19.96 31.60
C GLU A 92 -51.62 -18.68 30.75
N ARG A 93 -52.43 -18.62 29.69
CA ARG A 93 -52.24 -17.78 28.51
C ARG A 93 -53.33 -16.71 28.45
N ASN A 94 -52.97 -15.46 28.73
CA ASN A 94 -53.80 -14.31 28.35
C ASN A 94 -52.96 -13.16 27.81
N GLY A 95 -53.39 -12.60 26.67
CA GLY A 95 -52.54 -11.75 25.84
C GLY A 95 -52.86 -10.26 25.91
N ARG A 96 -51.80 -9.44 25.83
CA ARG A 96 -51.68 -8.16 25.07
C ARG A 96 -50.27 -7.60 25.28
N PRO A 97 -49.55 -7.14 24.24
CA PRO A 97 -48.19 -6.64 24.41
C PRO A 97 -48.20 -5.22 25.02
N PRO A 98 -47.36 -4.91 26.02
CA PRO A 98 -47.17 -3.54 26.47
C PRO A 98 -46.46 -2.74 25.37
N ARG A 99 -47.03 -1.58 25.01
CA ARG A 99 -46.54 -0.68 23.96
C ARG A 99 -45.08 -0.27 24.24
N ARG A 100 -44.13 -0.73 23.41
CA ARG A 100 -42.77 -0.17 23.40
C ARG A 100 -42.83 1.30 22.98
N SER A 101 -42.37 2.19 23.86
CA SER A 101 -42.27 3.63 23.58
C SER A 101 -41.33 3.91 22.40
N LEU A 102 -41.87 4.52 21.35
CA LEU A 102 -41.20 4.70 20.05
C LEU A 102 -40.18 5.87 20.04
N LYS A 103 -39.70 6.32 21.20
CA LYS A 103 -38.86 7.54 21.35
C LYS A 103 -37.35 7.30 21.50
N ILE A 104 -36.86 6.05 21.49
CA ILE A 104 -35.41 5.75 21.66
C ILE A 104 -34.69 5.41 20.33
N PHE A 105 -35.42 5.26 19.21
CA PHE A 105 -34.80 4.79 17.96
C PHE A 105 -34.05 5.87 17.16
N PHE A 106 -34.37 7.16 17.33
CA PHE A 106 -33.86 8.24 16.47
C PHE A 106 -32.60 8.98 16.95
N SER A 107 -32.16 8.81 18.20
CA SER A 107 -30.97 9.50 18.74
C SER A 107 -29.65 8.74 18.58
N SER A 108 -29.68 7.48 18.11
CA SER A 108 -28.49 6.60 18.07
C SER A 108 -27.93 6.29 16.67
N LEU A 109 -28.56 6.78 15.60
CA LEU A 109 -28.00 6.68 14.25
C LEU A 109 -26.77 7.58 14.01
N PRO A 110 -26.77 8.89 14.33
CA PRO A 110 -25.65 9.76 13.97
C PRO A 110 -24.36 9.35 14.71
N SER A 111 -24.45 9.00 16.00
CA SER A 111 -23.29 8.52 16.77
C SER A 111 -22.70 7.22 16.22
N ARG A 112 -23.52 6.30 15.71
CA ARG A 112 -23.04 5.05 15.06
C ARG A 112 -22.41 5.31 13.69
N ILE A 113 -22.89 6.28 12.93
CA ILE A 113 -22.30 6.68 11.64
C ILE A 113 -20.98 7.42 11.90
N ILE A 114 -20.95 8.35 12.86
CA ILE A 114 -19.74 9.07 13.28
C ILE A 114 -18.67 8.09 13.80
N LEU A 115 -19.01 7.10 14.65
CA LEU A 115 -18.04 6.09 15.08
C LEU A 115 -17.49 5.24 13.91
N ARG A 116 -18.30 4.96 12.89
CA ARG A 116 -17.84 4.26 11.68
C ARG A 116 -16.93 5.15 10.82
N LEU A 117 -17.28 6.43 10.67
CA LEU A 117 -16.45 7.41 9.96
C LEU A 117 -15.13 7.67 10.67
N VAL A 118 -15.12 7.81 12.01
CA VAL A 118 -13.89 7.96 12.80
C VAL A 118 -13.02 6.70 12.74
N LYS A 119 -13.62 5.50 12.77
CA LYS A 119 -12.88 4.25 12.53
C LYS A 119 -12.29 4.21 11.11
N PHE A 120 -13.07 4.56 10.09
CA PHE A 120 -12.61 4.63 8.70
C PHE A 120 -11.48 5.66 8.53
N ALA A 121 -11.63 6.87 9.08
CA ALA A 121 -10.60 7.91 9.06
C ALA A 121 -9.28 7.50 9.73
N ARG A 122 -9.30 6.55 10.68
CA ARG A 122 -8.07 5.97 11.27
C ARG A 122 -7.35 4.98 10.33
N PHE A 123 -8.05 4.49 9.30
CA PHE A 123 -7.52 3.65 8.23
C PHE A 123 -7.20 4.43 6.94
N VAL A 124 -7.64 5.68 6.80
CA VAL A 124 -7.27 6.57 5.68
C VAL A 124 -5.78 6.87 5.72
N GLY A 125 -5.10 6.71 4.58
CA GLY A 125 -3.67 6.95 4.43
C GLY A 125 -3.02 6.04 3.38
N PRO A 126 -3.09 4.70 3.51
CA PRO A 126 -2.50 3.77 2.55
C PRO A 126 -3.00 3.95 1.12
N GLY A 127 -4.31 4.06 0.91
CA GLY A 127 -4.93 4.26 -0.40
C GLY A 127 -4.63 5.64 -1.00
N PHE A 128 -4.46 6.67 -0.17
CA PHE A 128 -3.94 7.97 -0.63
C PHE A 128 -2.48 7.85 -1.09
N LEU A 129 -1.61 7.21 -0.30
CA LEU A 129 -0.21 7.00 -0.65
C LEU A 129 -0.05 6.18 -1.94
N ILE A 130 -0.95 5.21 -2.19
CA ILE A 130 -1.01 4.47 -3.45
C ILE A 130 -1.52 5.38 -4.58
N ALA A 131 -2.60 6.15 -4.37
CA ALA A 131 -3.19 7.03 -5.39
C ALA A 131 -2.24 8.13 -5.88
N VAL A 132 -1.26 8.55 -5.07
CA VAL A 132 -0.19 9.49 -5.45
C VAL A 132 0.61 9.01 -6.66
N ALA A 133 0.88 7.70 -6.75
CA ALA A 133 1.59 7.13 -7.90
C ALA A 133 0.84 7.41 -9.22
N TYR A 134 -0.48 7.46 -9.17
CA TYR A 134 -1.37 7.64 -10.32
C TYR A 134 -1.61 9.11 -10.69
N ILE A 135 -0.89 10.05 -10.05
CA ILE A 135 -1.00 11.50 -10.24
C ILE A 135 0.41 12.09 -10.54
N ASP A 136 1.30 11.28 -11.11
CA ASP A 136 2.68 11.67 -11.43
C ASP A 136 2.79 12.48 -12.75
N PRO A 137 3.94 13.12 -13.04
CA PRO A 137 4.14 13.84 -14.30
C PRO A 137 4.11 12.96 -15.57
N GLY A 138 4.32 11.64 -15.43
CA GLY A 138 4.16 10.67 -16.51
C GLY A 138 2.73 10.58 -17.02
N ASN A 139 1.76 10.43 -16.10
CA ASN A 139 0.33 10.46 -16.43
C ASN A 139 -0.08 11.80 -17.07
N TYR A 140 0.47 12.93 -16.60
CA TYR A 140 0.21 14.23 -17.22
C TYR A 140 0.57 14.21 -18.70
N ALA A 141 1.79 13.78 -19.07
CA ALA A 141 2.21 13.79 -20.48
C ALA A 141 1.29 12.96 -21.39
N THR A 142 0.86 11.77 -20.93
CA THR A 142 -0.06 10.92 -21.72
C THR A 142 -1.47 11.50 -21.83
N ASP A 143 -2.02 12.06 -20.74
CA ASP A 143 -3.37 12.63 -20.74
C ASP A 143 -3.43 13.96 -21.52
N VAL A 144 -2.34 14.72 -21.52
CA VAL A 144 -2.14 15.94 -22.32
C VAL A 144 -2.15 15.62 -23.81
N SER A 145 -1.32 14.68 -24.25
CA SER A 145 -1.25 14.24 -25.65
C SER A 145 -2.59 13.67 -26.12
N ALA A 146 -3.21 12.79 -25.32
CA ALA A 146 -4.51 12.20 -25.58
C ALA A 146 -5.65 13.23 -25.70
N GLY A 147 -5.64 14.26 -24.86
CA GLY A 147 -6.62 15.35 -24.91
C GLY A 147 -6.42 16.25 -26.14
N ALA A 148 -5.17 16.55 -26.50
CA ALA A 148 -4.86 17.38 -27.66
C ALA A 148 -5.30 16.73 -28.99
N GLU A 149 -5.02 15.44 -29.21
CA GLU A 149 -5.35 14.76 -30.48
C GLU A 149 -6.82 14.28 -30.54
N TYR A 150 -7.38 13.75 -29.44
CA TYR A 150 -8.72 13.10 -29.45
C TYR A 150 -9.82 13.84 -28.66
N ARG A 151 -9.55 15.05 -28.19
CA ARG A 151 -10.44 15.89 -27.36
C ARG A 151 -10.89 15.21 -26.07
N TYR A 152 -11.96 14.41 -26.15
CA TYR A 152 -12.57 13.69 -25.02
C TYR A 152 -12.74 12.19 -25.28
N ALA A 153 -12.41 11.69 -26.48
CA ALA A 153 -12.73 10.31 -26.88
C ALA A 153 -11.92 9.23 -26.13
N LEU A 154 -10.82 9.62 -25.50
CA LEU A 154 -9.95 8.76 -24.68
C LEU A 154 -10.27 8.80 -23.16
N LEU A 155 -11.25 9.60 -22.70
CA LEU A 155 -11.72 9.57 -21.30
C LEU A 155 -12.23 8.18 -20.88
N PHE A 156 -12.84 7.43 -21.80
CA PHE A 156 -13.21 6.03 -21.56
C PHE A 156 -11.98 5.15 -21.23
N ILE A 157 -10.82 5.40 -21.84
CA ILE A 157 -9.60 4.64 -21.58
C ILE A 157 -8.96 5.03 -20.24
N VAL A 158 -8.96 6.32 -19.89
CA VAL A 158 -8.56 6.77 -18.54
C VAL A 158 -9.43 6.10 -17.46
N LEU A 159 -10.75 6.06 -17.66
CA LEU A 159 -11.67 5.36 -16.75
C LEU A 159 -11.40 3.85 -16.68
N LEU A 160 -11.29 3.17 -17.83
CA LEU A 160 -11.05 1.73 -17.89
C LEU A 160 -9.71 1.35 -17.25
N SER A 161 -8.67 2.13 -17.53
CA SER A 161 -7.33 1.98 -16.96
C SER A 161 -7.35 2.13 -15.44
N ASN A 162 -8.03 3.16 -14.91
CA ASN A 162 -8.18 3.32 -13.47
C ASN A 162 -9.01 2.19 -12.80
N LEU A 163 -9.99 1.63 -13.50
CA LEU A 163 -10.71 0.43 -13.03
C LEU A 163 -9.79 -0.80 -12.97
N PHE A 164 -8.90 -0.98 -13.94
CA PHE A 164 -7.86 -2.03 -13.91
C PHE A 164 -6.87 -1.79 -12.77
N ALA A 165 -6.44 -0.54 -12.55
CA ALA A 165 -5.59 -0.15 -11.43
C ALA A 165 -6.23 -0.50 -10.07
N ILE A 166 -7.47 -0.06 -9.83
CA ILE A 166 -8.23 -0.37 -8.59
C ILE A 166 -8.30 -1.88 -8.37
N PHE A 167 -8.57 -2.65 -9.42
CA PHE A 167 -8.67 -4.11 -9.33
C PHE A 167 -7.33 -4.77 -9.00
N LEU A 168 -6.25 -4.44 -9.73
CA LEU A 168 -4.92 -5.00 -9.49
C LEU A 168 -4.36 -4.58 -8.13
N GLN A 169 -4.57 -3.33 -7.71
CA GLN A 169 -4.20 -2.86 -6.38
C GLN A 169 -5.01 -3.54 -5.27
N SER A 170 -6.30 -3.83 -5.50
CA SER A 170 -7.10 -4.64 -4.57
C SER A 170 -6.55 -6.06 -4.41
N LEU A 171 -5.98 -6.64 -5.48
CA LEU A 171 -5.25 -7.92 -5.38
C LEU A 171 -3.93 -7.77 -4.62
N CYS A 172 -3.19 -6.67 -4.78
CA CYS A 172 -1.95 -6.39 -4.04
C CYS A 172 -2.22 -6.26 -2.54
N ILE A 173 -3.23 -5.47 -2.16
CA ILE A 173 -3.70 -5.34 -0.78
C ILE A 173 -4.09 -6.71 -0.22
N LYS A 174 -4.84 -7.51 -0.98
CA LYS A 174 -5.25 -8.84 -0.54
C LYS A 174 -4.06 -9.79 -0.34
N LEU A 175 -3.07 -9.77 -1.24
CA LEU A 175 -1.85 -10.57 -1.11
C LEU A 175 -1.08 -10.20 0.17
N GLY A 176 -0.78 -8.91 0.37
CA GLY A 176 -0.05 -8.42 1.55
C GLY A 176 -0.79 -8.67 2.86
N THR A 177 -2.12 -8.51 2.85
CA THR A 177 -3.01 -8.76 3.99
C THR A 177 -3.06 -10.25 4.36
N VAL A 178 -3.13 -11.16 3.38
CA VAL A 178 -3.30 -12.60 3.63
C VAL A 178 -1.98 -13.30 3.95
N THR A 179 -0.90 -12.92 3.27
CA THR A 179 0.41 -13.62 3.39
C THR A 179 1.30 -13.05 4.50
N GLY A 180 1.08 -11.79 4.91
CA GLY A 180 2.01 -11.07 5.78
C GLY A 180 3.27 -10.57 5.07
N LEU A 181 3.44 -10.89 3.78
CA LEU A 181 4.59 -10.54 2.94
C LEU A 181 4.18 -9.60 1.80
N ASN A 182 5.06 -8.69 1.39
CA ASN A 182 4.83 -7.84 0.23
C ASN A 182 4.99 -8.66 -1.08
N LEU A 183 4.65 -8.07 -2.23
CA LEU A 183 4.71 -8.77 -3.53
C LEU A 183 6.14 -9.21 -3.90
N ALA A 184 7.17 -8.42 -3.55
CA ALA A 184 8.57 -8.72 -3.82
C ALA A 184 9.07 -9.90 -2.96
N GLU A 185 8.75 -9.90 -1.66
CA GLU A 185 9.03 -11.01 -0.74
C GLU A 185 8.31 -12.30 -1.16
N ASN A 186 7.03 -12.20 -1.52
CA ASN A 186 6.28 -13.36 -2.05
C ASN A 186 6.89 -13.91 -3.34
N CYS A 187 7.46 -13.05 -4.19
CA CYS A 187 8.21 -13.49 -5.38
C CYS A 187 9.50 -14.21 -4.98
N ARG A 188 10.27 -13.67 -4.01
CA ARG A 188 11.50 -14.31 -3.52
C ARG A 188 11.26 -15.70 -2.91
N GLU A 189 10.17 -15.85 -2.16
CA GLU A 189 9.85 -17.09 -1.44
C GLU A 189 9.29 -18.19 -2.35
N HIS A 190 8.49 -17.83 -3.36
CA HIS A 190 7.71 -18.79 -4.14
C HIS A 190 8.18 -19.02 -5.58
N LEU A 191 9.10 -18.19 -6.10
CA LEU A 191 9.61 -18.28 -7.48
C LEU A 191 11.09 -18.74 -7.49
N PRO A 192 11.55 -19.42 -8.56
CA PRO A 192 12.95 -19.80 -8.68
C PRO A 192 13.86 -18.56 -8.80
N ARG A 193 15.03 -18.59 -8.17
CA ARG A 193 15.96 -17.44 -8.06
C ARG A 193 16.25 -16.73 -9.39
N TRP A 194 16.39 -17.46 -10.50
CA TRP A 194 16.62 -16.87 -11.82
C TRP A 194 15.50 -15.92 -12.25
N LEU A 195 14.23 -16.27 -11.97
CA LEU A 195 13.07 -15.43 -12.29
C LEU A 195 12.99 -14.23 -11.36
N VAL A 196 13.38 -14.39 -10.08
CA VAL A 196 13.45 -13.29 -9.11
C VAL A 196 14.45 -12.22 -9.57
N TYR A 197 15.63 -12.60 -10.07
CA TYR A 197 16.60 -11.64 -10.61
C TYR A 197 16.09 -10.90 -11.87
N ILE A 198 15.36 -11.58 -12.77
CA ILE A 198 14.75 -10.94 -13.95
C ILE A 198 13.66 -9.96 -13.53
N LEU A 199 12.77 -10.37 -12.62
CA LEU A 199 11.70 -9.51 -12.10
C LEU A 199 12.27 -8.31 -11.32
N TYR A 200 13.36 -8.49 -10.58
CA TYR A 200 14.09 -7.41 -9.92
C TYR A 200 14.64 -6.40 -10.93
N PHE A 201 15.30 -6.86 -12.00
CA PHE A 201 15.81 -5.99 -13.06
C PHE A 201 14.68 -5.18 -13.71
N PHE A 202 13.54 -5.82 -14.01
CA PHE A 202 12.36 -5.12 -14.54
C PHE A 202 11.76 -4.13 -13.53
N ALA A 203 11.65 -4.49 -12.24
CA ALA A 203 11.13 -3.60 -11.21
C ALA A 203 12.01 -2.35 -11.02
N GLU A 204 13.34 -2.51 -10.90
CA GLU A 204 14.27 -1.36 -10.84
C GLU A 204 14.23 -0.53 -12.13
N SER A 205 14.12 -1.16 -13.31
CA SER A 205 13.98 -0.44 -14.58
C SER A 205 12.73 0.43 -14.62
N ALA A 206 11.59 -0.07 -14.10
CA ALA A 206 10.36 0.71 -13.97
C ALA A 206 10.48 1.85 -12.95
N ILE A 207 11.20 1.63 -11.83
CA ILE A 207 11.48 2.67 -10.83
C ILE A 207 12.35 3.78 -11.44
N VAL A 208 13.43 3.43 -12.15
CA VAL A 208 14.30 4.40 -12.83
C VAL A 208 13.54 5.16 -13.92
N ALA A 209 12.70 4.49 -14.71
CA ALA A 209 11.88 5.16 -15.72
C ALA A 209 10.87 6.15 -15.10
N THR A 210 10.27 5.81 -13.95
CA THR A 210 9.40 6.75 -13.21
C THR A 210 10.20 7.93 -12.63
N ASP A 211 11.37 7.66 -12.06
CA ASP A 211 12.27 8.67 -11.49
C ASP A 211 12.78 9.64 -12.57
N ILE A 212 12.97 9.17 -13.82
CA ILE A 212 13.20 10.03 -15.00
C ILE A 212 11.98 10.92 -15.28
N ALA A 213 10.76 10.35 -15.33
CA ALA A 213 9.55 11.13 -15.55
C ALA A 213 9.35 12.23 -14.49
N GLU A 214 9.69 11.91 -13.24
CA GLU A 214 9.64 12.81 -12.10
C GLU A 214 10.70 13.93 -12.19
N VAL A 215 11.96 13.61 -12.52
CA VAL A 215 13.04 14.59 -12.76
C VAL A 215 12.63 15.55 -13.88
N VAL A 216 12.15 15.01 -14.99
CA VAL A 216 11.78 15.80 -16.18
C VAL A 216 10.58 16.68 -15.86
N GLY A 217 9.50 16.12 -15.31
CA GLY A 217 8.32 16.90 -14.91
C GLY A 217 8.63 18.01 -13.90
N SER A 218 9.48 17.74 -12.91
CA SER A 218 9.91 18.74 -11.92
C SER A 218 10.81 19.82 -12.53
N ALA A 219 11.71 19.45 -13.46
CA ALA A 219 12.54 20.41 -14.18
C ALA A 219 11.72 21.31 -15.13
N ILE A 220 10.68 20.75 -15.77
CA ILE A 220 9.70 21.50 -16.56
C ILE A 220 8.94 22.47 -15.64
N ALA A 221 8.42 22.00 -14.50
CA ALA A 221 7.72 22.86 -13.54
C ALA A 221 8.58 24.04 -13.05
N LEU A 222 9.85 23.80 -12.73
CA LEU A 222 10.80 24.86 -12.34
C LEU A 222 11.10 25.83 -13.50
N ASN A 223 11.18 25.34 -14.73
CA ASN A 223 11.34 26.16 -15.92
C ASN A 223 10.12 27.06 -16.16
N LEU A 224 8.90 26.54 -15.97
CA LEU A 224 7.65 27.29 -16.15
C LEU A 224 7.41 28.32 -15.03
N LEU A 225 7.66 27.94 -13.76
CA LEU A 225 7.39 28.80 -12.60
C LEU A 225 8.44 29.88 -12.37
N LEU A 226 9.72 29.57 -12.56
CA LEU A 226 10.84 30.40 -12.14
C LEU A 226 11.77 30.80 -13.30
N ASN A 227 11.45 30.42 -14.54
CA ASN A 227 12.28 30.63 -15.73
C ASN A 227 13.70 30.06 -15.61
N ILE A 228 13.88 29.02 -14.79
CA ILE A 228 15.17 28.36 -14.56
C ILE A 228 15.54 27.51 -15.79
N PRO A 229 16.80 27.55 -16.29
CA PRO A 229 17.25 26.69 -17.39
C PRO A 229 17.08 25.20 -17.08
N LEU A 230 16.67 24.39 -18.06
CA LEU A 230 16.31 22.98 -17.85
C LEU A 230 17.40 22.14 -17.18
N VAL A 231 18.67 22.32 -17.57
CA VAL A 231 19.83 21.66 -16.96
C VAL A 231 19.95 21.99 -15.46
N ALA A 232 19.74 23.26 -15.09
CA ALA A 232 19.73 23.70 -13.70
C ALA A 232 18.48 23.20 -12.96
N GLY A 233 17.31 23.15 -13.64
CA GLY A 233 16.09 22.54 -13.11
C GLY A 233 16.31 21.08 -12.71
N CYS A 234 16.85 20.25 -13.62
CA CYS A 234 17.21 18.85 -13.33
C CYS A 234 18.17 18.74 -12.13
N ALA A 235 19.21 19.57 -12.06
CA ALA A 235 20.16 19.58 -10.96
C ALA A 235 19.53 20.00 -9.62
N ILE A 236 18.63 20.99 -9.61
CA ILE A 236 17.89 21.44 -8.42
C ILE A 236 17.00 20.32 -7.87
N THR A 237 16.51 19.38 -8.70
CA THR A 237 15.75 18.24 -8.19
C THR A 237 16.55 17.36 -7.21
N LEU A 238 17.90 17.39 -7.20
CA LEU A 238 18.69 16.71 -6.15
C LEU A 238 18.35 17.22 -4.73
N VAL A 239 17.80 18.43 -4.60
CA VAL A 239 17.36 18.99 -3.32
C VAL A 239 16.14 18.25 -2.76
N ASP A 240 15.30 17.60 -3.59
CA ASP A 240 14.19 16.78 -3.07
C ASP A 240 14.69 15.56 -2.28
N VAL A 241 15.87 15.03 -2.64
CA VAL A 241 16.52 13.94 -1.90
C VAL A 241 16.89 14.38 -0.49
N LEU A 242 17.29 15.65 -0.32
CA LEU A 242 17.58 16.25 0.98
C LEU A 242 16.29 16.46 1.80
N PHE A 243 15.19 16.86 1.16
CA PHE A 243 13.87 16.92 1.81
C PHE A 243 13.39 15.53 2.25
N ILE A 244 13.50 14.50 1.40
CA ILE A 244 13.18 13.11 1.75
C ILE A 244 14.05 12.63 2.91
N LEU A 245 15.35 12.94 2.94
CA LEU A 245 16.25 12.61 4.05
C LEU A 245 15.83 13.25 5.39
N ILE A 246 15.29 14.48 5.38
CA ILE A 246 14.81 15.18 6.59
C ILE A 246 13.53 14.54 7.14
N PHE A 247 12.59 14.19 6.27
CA PHE A 247 11.27 13.69 6.67
C PHE A 247 11.18 12.16 6.84
N TYR A 248 11.93 11.38 6.05
CA TYR A 248 11.86 9.92 6.07
C TYR A 248 12.74 9.32 7.18
N ARG A 249 12.13 9.03 8.34
CA ARG A 249 12.76 8.23 9.40
C ARG A 249 12.31 6.76 9.28
N PRO A 250 13.16 5.83 8.80
CA PRO A 250 12.79 4.43 8.56
C PRO A 250 12.32 3.69 9.82
N SER A 251 12.77 4.10 11.01
CA SER A 251 12.42 3.53 12.31
C SER A 251 11.40 4.39 13.08
N GLY A 252 10.42 4.95 12.38
CA GLY A 252 9.39 5.80 12.97
C GLY A 252 8.33 5.03 13.75
N SER A 253 7.97 5.53 14.94
CA SER A 253 6.67 5.25 15.58
C SER A 253 5.52 5.50 14.59
N MET A 254 4.36 4.86 14.80
CA MET A 254 3.13 5.06 14.00
C MET A 254 2.76 6.53 13.77
N PHE A 255 3.17 7.42 14.68
CA PHE A 255 3.05 8.88 14.52
C PHE A 255 3.81 9.42 13.30
N GLY A 256 5.05 8.96 13.06
CA GLY A 256 5.87 9.38 11.93
C GLY A 256 5.28 8.93 10.59
N LEU A 257 4.79 7.69 10.52
CA LEU A 257 4.09 7.17 9.33
C LEU A 257 2.80 7.96 9.05
N ARG A 258 2.00 8.29 10.07
CA ARG A 258 0.80 9.14 9.89
C ARG A 258 1.12 10.58 9.49
N LEU A 259 2.13 11.20 10.11
CA LEU A 259 2.56 12.55 9.73
C LEU A 259 3.03 12.58 8.26
N PHE A 260 3.72 11.53 7.83
CA PHE A 260 4.14 11.34 6.45
C PHE A 260 2.94 11.17 5.49
N GLU A 261 1.97 10.31 5.82
CA GLU A 261 0.72 10.16 5.04
C GLU A 261 -0.04 11.48 4.92
N PHE A 262 -0.16 12.26 6.02
CA PHE A 262 -0.83 13.57 5.99
C PHE A 262 -0.09 14.60 5.12
N PHE A 263 1.24 14.60 5.13
CA PHE A 263 2.04 15.45 4.25
C PHE A 263 1.78 15.12 2.77
N VAL A 264 1.83 13.83 2.41
CA VAL A 264 1.56 13.36 1.05
C VAL A 264 0.11 13.64 0.63
N MET A 265 -0.86 13.41 1.51
CA MET A 265 -2.27 13.79 1.27
C MET A 265 -2.43 15.29 1.03
N GLY A 266 -1.64 16.13 1.71
CA GLY A 266 -1.59 17.58 1.46
C GLY A 266 -1.11 17.94 0.05
N LEU A 267 -0.09 17.23 -0.48
CA LEU A 267 0.38 17.42 -1.85
C LEU A 267 -0.71 17.06 -2.88
N VAL A 268 -1.36 15.90 -2.70
CA VAL A 268 -2.48 15.45 -3.57
C VAL A 268 -3.64 16.43 -3.55
N LEU A 269 -4.06 16.88 -2.36
CA LEU A 269 -5.12 17.88 -2.23
C LEU A 269 -4.73 19.21 -2.90
N GLY A 270 -3.46 19.60 -2.84
CA GLY A 270 -2.92 20.73 -3.59
C GLY A 270 -3.12 20.58 -5.10
N VAL A 271 -2.72 19.45 -5.68
CA VAL A 271 -2.91 19.14 -7.11
C VAL A 271 -4.40 19.15 -7.50
N VAL A 272 -5.25 18.50 -6.70
CA VAL A 272 -6.71 18.42 -6.94
C VAL A 272 -7.35 19.81 -6.90
N VAL A 273 -6.99 20.66 -5.92
CA VAL A 273 -7.46 22.05 -5.85
C VAL A 273 -6.99 22.85 -7.05
N CYS A 274 -5.75 22.66 -7.53
CA CYS A 274 -5.24 23.32 -8.73
C CYS A 274 -6.10 22.98 -9.97
N PHE A 275 -6.43 21.71 -10.20
CA PHE A 275 -7.28 21.30 -11.32
C PHE A 275 -8.76 21.70 -11.16
N CYS A 276 -9.30 21.70 -9.94
CA CYS A 276 -10.62 22.27 -9.67
C CYS A 276 -10.70 23.75 -10.08
N ILE A 277 -9.65 24.54 -9.81
CA ILE A 277 -9.59 25.93 -10.22
C ILE A 277 -9.47 26.04 -11.75
N GLN A 278 -8.60 25.27 -12.40
CA GLN A 278 -8.45 25.28 -13.86
C GLN A 278 -9.75 24.92 -14.59
N LEU A 279 -10.43 23.84 -14.19
CA LEU A 279 -11.73 23.46 -14.76
C LEU A 279 -12.79 24.54 -14.57
N SER A 280 -12.82 25.21 -13.41
CA SER A 280 -13.75 26.32 -13.13
C SER A 280 -13.51 27.56 -14.01
N LEU A 281 -12.31 27.70 -14.58
CA LEU A 281 -11.98 28.81 -15.49
C LEU A 281 -12.37 28.51 -16.96
N ILE A 282 -12.59 27.25 -17.34
CA ILE A 282 -13.02 26.85 -18.68
C ILE A 282 -14.54 27.02 -18.80
N LYS A 283 -14.99 28.04 -19.54
CA LYS A 283 -16.41 28.46 -19.57
C LYS A 283 -17.23 27.98 -20.77
N GLU A 284 -16.60 27.50 -21.83
CA GLU A 284 -17.29 27.24 -23.12
C GLU A 284 -17.58 25.76 -23.42
N GLN A 285 -17.18 24.84 -22.53
CA GLN A 285 -17.33 23.41 -22.77
C GLN A 285 -18.68 22.86 -22.30
N SER A 286 -19.35 22.09 -23.15
CA SER A 286 -20.60 21.44 -22.77
C SER A 286 -20.33 20.20 -21.91
N VAL A 287 -20.90 20.19 -20.70
CA VAL A 287 -20.77 19.06 -19.75
C VAL A 287 -21.23 17.74 -20.38
N GLY A 288 -22.22 17.79 -21.29
CA GLY A 288 -22.69 16.63 -22.03
C GLY A 288 -21.68 16.02 -23.01
N GLU A 289 -20.75 16.79 -23.59
CA GLU A 289 -19.68 16.25 -24.44
C GLU A 289 -18.61 15.53 -23.62
N VAL A 290 -18.24 16.08 -22.46
CA VAL A 290 -17.33 15.43 -21.51
C VAL A 290 -17.90 14.09 -21.03
N PHE A 291 -19.18 14.04 -20.63
CA PHE A 291 -19.82 12.78 -20.24
C PHE A 291 -19.96 11.78 -21.39
N LYS A 292 -20.13 12.24 -22.64
CA LYS A 292 -20.07 11.35 -23.82
C LYS A 292 -18.68 10.77 -24.06
N GLY A 293 -17.61 11.47 -23.68
CA GLY A 293 -16.23 10.96 -23.78
C GLY A 293 -15.95 9.71 -22.93
N TYR A 294 -16.73 9.49 -21.86
CA TYR A 294 -16.70 8.26 -21.06
C TYR A 294 -17.49 7.09 -21.69
N LEU A 295 -18.04 7.25 -22.89
CA LEU A 295 -18.61 6.14 -23.66
C LEU A 295 -17.57 5.60 -24.65
N PRO A 296 -17.56 4.28 -24.93
CA PRO A 296 -16.60 3.70 -25.87
C PRO A 296 -16.80 4.28 -27.28
N SER A 297 -15.71 4.76 -27.87
CA SER A 297 -15.68 5.39 -29.20
C SER A 297 -14.86 4.55 -30.19
N SER A 298 -15.14 4.69 -31.49
CA SER A 298 -14.38 4.01 -32.55
C SER A 298 -12.96 4.54 -32.72
N ALA A 299 -12.64 5.72 -32.17
CA ALA A 299 -11.30 6.32 -32.20
C ALA A 299 -10.25 5.46 -31.47
N ILE A 300 -10.66 4.73 -30.43
CA ILE A 300 -9.81 3.83 -29.63
C ILE A 300 -9.13 2.74 -30.48
N VAL A 301 -9.77 2.32 -31.58
CA VAL A 301 -9.31 1.21 -32.42
C VAL A 301 -8.45 1.67 -33.61
N GLN A 302 -8.31 2.99 -33.81
CA GLN A 302 -7.42 3.56 -34.83
C GLN A 302 -5.96 3.44 -34.37
N SER A 303 -4.99 3.40 -35.29
CA SER A 303 -3.59 3.08 -34.95
C SER A 303 -2.95 4.05 -33.95
N THR A 304 -3.19 5.35 -34.10
CA THR A 304 -2.62 6.39 -33.23
C THR A 304 -3.38 6.48 -31.90
N GLY A 305 -4.71 6.41 -31.95
CA GLY A 305 -5.56 6.27 -30.75
C GLY A 305 -5.24 5.02 -29.92
N LEU A 306 -4.85 3.91 -30.55
CA LEU A 306 -4.39 2.70 -29.86
C LEU A 306 -3.02 2.90 -29.20
N TYR A 307 -2.08 3.58 -29.85
CA TYR A 307 -0.79 3.94 -29.25
C TYR A 307 -0.98 4.77 -27.97
N GLN A 308 -1.77 5.85 -28.04
CA GLN A 308 -2.10 6.66 -26.86
C GLN A 308 -2.90 5.89 -25.81
N SER A 309 -3.83 5.01 -26.22
CA SER A 309 -4.56 4.15 -25.28
C SER A 309 -3.63 3.21 -24.50
N CYS A 310 -2.60 2.67 -25.16
CA CYS A 310 -1.55 1.86 -24.52
C CYS A 310 -0.61 2.72 -23.64
N GLY A 311 -0.38 3.98 -24.02
CA GLY A 311 0.35 4.97 -23.22
C GLY A 311 -0.36 5.29 -21.92
N ILE A 312 -1.64 5.70 -21.99
CA ILE A 312 -2.50 5.93 -20.81
C ILE A 312 -2.54 4.69 -19.92
N LEU A 313 -2.71 3.49 -20.49
CA LEU A 313 -2.74 2.25 -19.71
C LEU A 313 -1.43 2.02 -18.95
N GLY A 314 -0.29 2.24 -19.60
CA GLY A 314 1.04 2.05 -19.02
C GLY A 314 1.40 3.07 -17.95
N ALA A 315 1.09 4.35 -18.20
CA ALA A 315 1.31 5.44 -17.26
C ALA A 315 0.41 5.32 -16.02
N THR A 316 -0.86 4.95 -16.20
CA THR A 316 -1.78 4.74 -15.08
C THR A 316 -1.36 3.51 -14.29
N VAL A 317 -1.28 2.32 -14.91
CA VAL A 317 -1.06 1.07 -14.17
C VAL A 317 0.45 0.84 -13.93
N MET A 318 1.04 1.66 -13.07
CA MET A 318 2.48 1.61 -12.81
C MET A 318 2.93 0.28 -12.17
N PRO A 319 4.02 -0.36 -12.65
CA PRO A 319 4.50 -1.62 -12.07
C PRO A 319 4.99 -1.47 -10.63
N HIS A 320 5.68 -0.38 -10.30
CA HIS A 320 6.28 -0.17 -8.98
C HIS A 320 5.21 0.06 -7.89
N SER A 321 4.05 0.64 -8.24
CA SER A 321 2.97 0.90 -7.30
C SER A 321 2.27 -0.38 -6.83
N LEU A 322 2.35 -1.49 -7.59
CA LEU A 322 1.84 -2.81 -7.19
C LEU A 322 2.60 -3.37 -5.98
N PHE A 323 3.93 -3.20 -5.96
CA PHE A 323 4.74 -3.55 -4.79
C PHE A 323 4.36 -2.70 -3.58
N LEU A 324 4.27 -1.37 -3.77
CA LEU A 324 3.88 -0.43 -2.72
C LEU A 324 2.51 -0.77 -2.11
N GLY A 325 1.50 -1.03 -2.94
CA GLY A 325 0.14 -1.35 -2.48
C GLY A 325 0.04 -2.65 -1.67
N SER A 326 0.93 -3.60 -1.92
CA SER A 326 1.03 -4.82 -1.10
C SER A 326 1.70 -4.58 0.26
N GLY A 327 2.69 -3.68 0.35
CA GLY A 327 3.47 -3.46 1.57
C GLY A 327 2.85 -2.45 2.54
N VAL A 328 2.36 -1.30 2.06
CA VAL A 328 1.92 -0.19 2.93
C VAL A 328 0.80 -0.62 3.90
N VAL A 329 -0.11 -1.49 3.46
CA VAL A 329 -1.23 -1.97 4.26
C VAL A 329 -0.79 -2.84 5.45
N GLN A 330 0.35 -3.52 5.39
CA GLN A 330 0.85 -4.39 6.47
C GLN A 330 1.01 -3.64 7.80
N SER A 331 1.43 -2.36 7.74
CA SER A 331 1.56 -1.48 8.91
C SER A 331 0.26 -1.35 9.71
N ARG A 332 -0.90 -1.33 9.04
CA ARG A 332 -2.24 -1.24 9.65
C ARG A 332 -2.69 -2.55 10.26
N LEU A 333 -2.31 -3.69 9.68
CA LEU A 333 -2.61 -5.00 10.25
C LEU A 333 -1.79 -5.21 11.53
N LYS A 334 -0.49 -4.87 11.51
CA LYS A 334 0.35 -4.91 12.73
C LYS A 334 -0.20 -3.97 13.80
N GLU A 335 -0.63 -2.75 13.44
CA GLU A 335 -1.29 -1.83 14.39
C GLU A 335 -2.55 -2.48 15.02
N PHE A 336 -3.37 -3.19 14.22
CA PHE A 336 -4.56 -3.89 14.70
C PHE A 336 -4.21 -5.07 15.63
N ASP A 337 -3.27 -5.94 15.24
CA ASP A 337 -2.89 -7.11 16.03
C ASP A 337 -2.21 -6.74 17.35
N VAL A 338 -1.32 -5.74 17.35
CA VAL A 338 -0.69 -5.21 18.56
C VAL A 338 -1.73 -4.54 19.48
N THR A 339 -2.69 -3.78 18.92
CA THR A 339 -3.79 -3.20 19.72
C THR A 339 -4.72 -4.29 20.29
N GLY A 340 -4.89 -5.41 19.58
CA GLY A 340 -5.69 -6.56 20.00
C GLY A 340 -5.00 -7.51 20.98
N GLY A 341 -3.69 -7.34 21.23
CA GLY A 341 -2.89 -8.26 22.05
C GLY A 341 -2.62 -9.60 21.37
N TYR A 342 -2.67 -9.67 20.04
CA TYR A 342 -2.43 -10.90 19.26
C TYR A 342 -0.97 -11.12 18.88
N VAL A 343 -0.18 -10.05 18.79
CA VAL A 343 1.24 -10.06 18.38
C VAL A 343 2.01 -9.03 19.20
N ASP A 344 3.23 -9.36 19.61
CA ASP A 344 4.10 -8.45 20.36
C ASP A 344 4.55 -7.24 19.53
N PRO A 345 4.70 -6.04 20.14
CA PRO A 345 5.15 -4.84 19.42
C PRO A 345 6.51 -4.98 18.74
N SER A 346 7.38 -5.84 19.26
CA SER A 346 8.77 -6.06 18.85
C SER A 346 8.94 -6.76 17.50
N VAL A 347 7.95 -7.53 17.05
CA VAL A 347 8.01 -8.35 15.82
C VAL A 347 8.18 -7.45 14.58
N CYS A 348 9.25 -7.58 13.79
CA CYS A 348 9.42 -6.77 12.59
C CYS A 348 8.50 -7.22 11.43
N LEU A 349 8.31 -6.32 10.45
CA LEU A 349 7.60 -6.65 9.21
C LEU A 349 8.56 -7.31 8.22
N GLY A 350 8.06 -8.29 7.47
CA GLY A 350 8.78 -8.92 6.36
C GLY A 350 9.26 -10.34 6.66
N SER A 351 10.30 -10.79 5.93
CA SER A 351 10.93 -12.09 6.11
C SER A 351 12.45 -12.05 6.28
N THR A 352 12.93 -12.53 7.43
CA THR A 352 14.35 -12.74 7.72
C THR A 352 14.71 -14.22 7.47
N ASN A 353 15.73 -14.49 6.64
CA ASN A 353 16.24 -15.83 6.33
C ASN A 353 15.23 -16.87 5.78
N GLY A 354 14.05 -16.44 5.31
CA GLY A 354 12.98 -17.32 4.82
C GLY A 354 11.89 -17.62 5.85
N GLU A 355 12.08 -17.23 7.11
CA GLU A 355 10.99 -17.21 8.08
C GLU A 355 10.18 -15.91 7.93
N VAL A 356 8.86 -16.01 8.03
CA VAL A 356 7.95 -14.86 7.96
C VAL A 356 7.78 -14.32 9.36
N GLU A 357 8.33 -13.13 9.62
CA GLU A 357 8.47 -12.61 10.98
C GLU A 357 7.11 -12.15 11.52
N TYR A 358 6.31 -11.48 10.70
CA TYR A 358 4.92 -11.09 11.01
C TYR A 358 3.90 -11.84 10.15
N ARG A 359 3.07 -12.68 10.78
CA ARG A 359 1.88 -13.30 10.17
C ARG A 359 0.60 -12.67 10.72
N PRO A 360 -0.25 -12.01 9.89
CA PRO A 360 -1.46 -11.35 10.38
C PRO A 360 -2.50 -12.32 10.93
N SER A 361 -3.19 -11.93 12.01
CA SER A 361 -4.27 -12.75 12.55
C SER A 361 -5.49 -12.79 11.63
N ILE A 362 -6.26 -13.88 11.69
CA ILE A 362 -7.55 -13.99 10.96
C ILE A 362 -8.53 -12.86 11.32
N GLN A 363 -8.38 -12.26 12.50
CA GLN A 363 -9.19 -11.12 12.96
C GLN A 363 -8.74 -9.81 12.32
N ALA A 364 -7.43 -9.54 12.25
CA ALA A 364 -6.89 -8.40 11.51
C ALA A 364 -7.25 -8.49 10.01
N ILE A 365 -7.14 -9.67 9.40
CA ILE A 365 -7.51 -9.88 8.00
C ILE A 365 -9.00 -9.57 7.78
N ARG A 366 -9.91 -10.15 8.57
CA ARG A 366 -11.36 -9.91 8.44
C ARG A 366 -11.76 -8.47 8.79
N GLY A 367 -11.03 -7.83 9.70
CA GLY A 367 -11.25 -6.45 10.13
C GLY A 367 -10.76 -5.41 9.13
N CYS A 368 -9.50 -5.49 8.71
CA CYS A 368 -8.81 -4.47 7.92
C CYS A 368 -9.04 -4.61 6.40
N LEU A 369 -9.02 -5.82 5.84
CA LEU A 369 -9.00 -6.04 4.38
C LEU A 369 -10.12 -5.29 3.64
N LYS A 370 -11.34 -5.31 4.19
CA LYS A 370 -12.50 -4.62 3.59
C LYS A 370 -12.34 -3.11 3.63
N TYR A 371 -11.83 -2.54 4.72
CA TYR A 371 -11.62 -1.09 4.80
C TYR A 371 -10.47 -0.64 3.91
N SER A 372 -9.36 -1.38 3.85
CA SER A 372 -8.22 -1.07 2.96
C SER A 372 -8.60 -1.13 1.48
N ILE A 373 -9.40 -2.13 1.05
CA ILE A 373 -9.90 -2.18 -0.34
C ILE A 373 -10.88 -1.03 -0.62
N ILE A 374 -11.80 -0.70 0.29
CA ILE A 374 -12.75 0.40 0.11
C ILE A 374 -12.03 1.75 0.08
N GLU A 375 -11.05 1.97 0.95
CA GLU A 375 -10.28 3.21 1.02
C GLU A 375 -9.39 3.40 -0.21
N LEU A 376 -8.67 2.36 -0.64
CA LEU A 376 -7.96 2.33 -1.93
C LEU A 376 -8.89 2.66 -3.11
N ALA A 377 -10.02 1.95 -3.23
CA ALA A 377 -10.93 2.08 -4.35
C ALA A 377 -11.56 3.48 -4.40
N LEU A 378 -11.92 4.04 -3.24
CA LEU A 378 -12.37 5.44 -3.15
C LEU A 378 -11.23 6.39 -3.56
N SER A 379 -10.04 6.29 -2.99
CA SER A 379 -8.95 7.22 -3.27
C SER A 379 -8.53 7.25 -4.74
N LEU A 380 -8.42 6.09 -5.39
CA LEU A 380 -8.14 6.01 -6.84
C LEU A 380 -9.32 6.50 -7.70
N PHE A 381 -10.56 6.20 -7.31
CA PHE A 381 -11.74 6.63 -8.08
C PHE A 381 -12.07 8.12 -7.91
N THR A 382 -11.77 8.74 -6.77
CA THR A 382 -12.08 10.15 -6.50
C THR A 382 -10.94 11.12 -6.76
N PHE A 383 -9.68 10.71 -6.63
CA PHE A 383 -8.54 11.60 -6.81
C PHE A 383 -7.76 11.31 -8.09
N ALA A 384 -7.29 10.08 -8.30
CA ALA A 384 -6.51 9.75 -9.50
C ALA A 384 -7.34 9.91 -10.79
N LEU A 385 -8.50 9.27 -10.86
CA LEU A 385 -9.43 9.45 -11.99
C LEU A 385 -9.83 10.91 -12.19
N PHE A 386 -10.09 11.66 -11.11
CA PHE A 386 -10.44 13.07 -11.21
C PHE A 386 -9.31 13.88 -11.84
N VAL A 387 -8.07 13.71 -11.38
CA VAL A 387 -6.92 14.46 -11.90
C VAL A 387 -6.64 14.11 -13.35
N ASN A 388 -6.54 12.82 -13.68
CA ASN A 388 -6.21 12.35 -15.04
C ASN A 388 -7.29 12.77 -16.05
N SER A 389 -8.57 12.60 -15.70
CA SER A 389 -9.67 13.14 -16.51
C SER A 389 -9.66 14.67 -16.59
N SER A 390 -9.30 15.38 -15.51
CA SER A 390 -9.19 16.85 -15.53
C SER A 390 -8.12 17.31 -16.51
N ILE A 391 -6.93 16.70 -16.48
CA ILE A 391 -5.82 17.00 -17.40
C ILE A 391 -6.27 16.82 -18.85
N LEU A 392 -6.86 15.66 -19.17
CA LEU A 392 -7.33 15.36 -20.51
C LEU A 392 -8.44 16.33 -20.95
N ILE A 393 -9.40 16.67 -20.07
CA ILE A 393 -10.44 17.66 -20.35
C ILE A 393 -9.86 19.05 -20.60
N VAL A 394 -8.90 19.49 -19.77
CA VAL A 394 -8.23 20.79 -19.91
C VAL A 394 -7.44 20.84 -21.23
N ALA A 395 -6.69 19.78 -21.56
CA ALA A 395 -5.95 19.66 -22.81
C ALA A 395 -6.89 19.70 -24.03
N GLY A 396 -7.91 18.83 -24.06
CA GLY A 396 -8.89 18.80 -25.14
C GLY A 396 -9.78 20.04 -25.24
N ALA A 397 -9.90 20.83 -24.18
CA ALA A 397 -10.59 22.11 -24.21
C ALA A 397 -9.73 23.26 -24.75
N SER A 398 -8.39 23.12 -24.81
CA SER A 398 -7.45 24.22 -25.09
C SER A 398 -6.50 23.98 -26.28
N LEU A 399 -6.17 22.73 -26.61
CA LEU A 399 -5.27 22.35 -27.71
C LEU A 399 -5.98 21.70 -28.90
N TYR A 400 -7.18 21.14 -28.70
CA TYR A 400 -7.83 20.37 -29.77
C TYR A 400 -8.18 21.26 -30.96
N GLY A 401 -7.64 20.91 -32.14
CA GLY A 401 -7.85 21.66 -33.37
C GLY A 401 -6.94 22.89 -33.55
N THR A 402 -5.90 23.07 -32.74
CA THR A 402 -4.84 24.06 -32.99
C THR A 402 -3.69 23.45 -33.80
N ASP A 403 -3.06 24.25 -34.67
CA ASP A 403 -1.84 23.84 -35.38
C ASP A 403 -0.74 23.44 -34.39
N GLY A 404 -0.32 22.17 -34.41
CA GLY A 404 0.66 21.60 -33.47
C GLY A 404 0.08 20.69 -32.37
N ALA A 405 -1.21 20.35 -32.41
CA ALA A 405 -1.82 19.41 -31.45
C ALA A 405 -1.16 18.01 -31.40
N ASP A 406 -0.57 17.55 -32.52
CA ASP A 406 0.08 16.24 -32.64
C ASP A 406 1.34 16.08 -31.77
N ASP A 407 2.01 17.19 -31.41
CA ASP A 407 3.26 17.22 -30.63
C ASP A 407 3.07 17.90 -29.26
N ALA A 408 1.85 17.80 -28.72
CA ALA A 408 1.42 18.46 -27.49
C ALA A 408 2.31 18.14 -26.28
N ASP A 409 2.95 19.18 -25.75
CA ASP A 409 3.86 19.10 -24.61
C ASP A 409 3.36 19.90 -23.38
N LEU A 410 4.02 19.71 -22.24
CA LEU A 410 3.68 20.41 -21.00
C LEU A 410 3.91 21.93 -21.07
N TRP A 411 4.76 22.41 -22.00
CA TRP A 411 4.97 23.84 -22.23
C TRP A 411 3.80 24.46 -23.01
N GLY A 412 3.30 23.79 -24.04
CA GLY A 412 2.20 24.22 -24.89
C GLY A 412 0.91 24.39 -24.10
N ILE A 413 0.57 23.44 -23.22
CA ILE A 413 -0.55 23.61 -22.30
C ILE A 413 -0.33 24.77 -21.33
N HIS A 414 0.84 24.90 -20.72
CA HIS A 414 1.11 26.02 -19.83
C HIS A 414 0.95 27.36 -20.54
N GLU A 415 1.48 27.48 -21.76
CA GLU A 415 1.39 28.69 -22.58
C GLU A 415 -0.05 29.00 -23.01
N LEU A 416 -0.81 28.00 -23.47
CA LEU A 416 -2.20 28.17 -23.87
C LEU A 416 -3.13 28.45 -22.67
N LEU A 417 -2.91 27.83 -21.51
CA LEU A 417 -3.62 28.21 -20.28
C LEU A 417 -3.30 29.65 -19.85
N SER A 418 -2.02 30.06 -19.96
CA SER A 418 -1.58 31.42 -19.62
C SER A 418 -2.17 32.48 -20.54
N LYS A 419 -2.27 32.19 -21.86
CA LYS A 419 -2.75 33.13 -22.88
C LYS A 419 -4.28 33.15 -23.03
N SER A 420 -4.92 31.97 -23.08
CA SER A 420 -6.33 31.82 -23.41
C SER A 420 -7.26 31.91 -22.21
N ILE A 421 -6.75 31.65 -20.98
CA ILE A 421 -7.55 31.69 -19.76
C ILE A 421 -7.09 32.84 -18.84
N ALA A 422 -5.90 32.70 -18.25
CA ALA A 422 -5.28 33.71 -17.40
C ALA A 422 -3.82 33.33 -17.06
N PRO A 423 -2.91 34.29 -16.87
CA PRO A 423 -1.54 34.00 -16.38
C PRO A 423 -1.51 33.19 -15.06
N ALA A 424 -2.52 33.37 -14.21
CA ALA A 424 -2.69 32.59 -12.98
C ALA A 424 -2.96 31.09 -13.24
N ALA A 425 -3.61 30.73 -14.34
CA ALA A 425 -3.90 29.33 -14.69
C ALA A 425 -2.61 28.55 -15.03
N GLY A 426 -1.68 29.18 -15.75
CA GLY A 426 -0.35 28.64 -16.01
C GLY A 426 0.46 28.44 -14.73
N LEU A 427 0.50 29.44 -13.84
CA LEU A 427 1.16 29.33 -12.53
C LEU A 427 0.58 28.17 -11.70
N ILE A 428 -0.75 28.02 -11.67
CA ILE A 428 -1.43 26.92 -10.99
C ILE A 428 -1.07 25.56 -11.62
N PHE A 429 -0.92 25.48 -12.95
CA PHE A 429 -0.48 24.26 -13.64
C PHE A 429 0.97 23.88 -13.29
N GLY A 430 1.90 24.85 -13.35
CA GLY A 430 3.29 24.64 -12.95
C GLY A 430 3.43 24.22 -11.49
N LEU A 431 2.62 24.80 -10.59
CA LEU A 431 2.59 24.42 -9.18
C LEU A 431 2.06 22.99 -8.98
N ALA A 432 0.98 22.62 -9.67
CA ALA A 432 0.45 21.25 -9.63
C ALA A 432 1.49 20.22 -10.13
N LEU A 433 2.18 20.52 -11.23
CA LEU A 433 3.24 19.67 -11.77
C LEU A 433 4.42 19.50 -10.80
N LEU A 434 4.82 20.56 -10.10
CA LEU A 434 5.89 20.51 -9.08
C LEU A 434 5.47 19.67 -7.86
N LEU A 435 4.25 19.85 -7.35
CA LEU A 435 3.70 19.08 -6.23
C LEU A 435 3.55 17.59 -6.58
N SER A 436 3.09 17.31 -7.81
CA SER A 436 3.02 15.97 -8.40
C SER A 436 4.40 15.29 -8.39
N GLY A 437 5.41 15.89 -9.01
CA GLY A 437 6.78 15.36 -9.04
C GLY A 437 7.35 15.06 -7.65
N LEU A 438 7.29 16.05 -6.75
CA LEU A 438 7.75 15.88 -5.35
C LEU A 438 7.03 14.71 -4.63
N SER A 439 5.76 14.48 -4.91
CA SER A 439 4.98 13.38 -4.29
C SER A 439 5.33 12.00 -4.87
N ALA A 440 5.50 11.91 -6.20
CA ALA A 440 5.85 10.68 -6.90
C ALA A 440 7.24 10.14 -6.53
N GLY A 441 8.20 11.02 -6.23
CA GLY A 441 9.54 10.60 -5.84
C GLY A 441 9.65 9.88 -4.50
N ILE A 442 8.74 10.19 -3.58
CA ILE A 442 8.69 9.49 -2.29
C ILE A 442 8.09 8.09 -2.47
N VAL A 443 7.05 7.98 -3.29
CA VAL A 443 6.45 6.71 -3.73
C VAL A 443 7.51 5.83 -4.41
N CYS A 444 8.30 6.37 -5.34
CA CYS A 444 9.40 5.65 -6.00
C CYS A 444 10.45 5.15 -5.00
N THR A 445 10.83 5.99 -4.03
CA THR A 445 11.79 5.61 -2.97
C THR A 445 11.27 4.45 -2.12
N MET A 446 9.99 4.50 -1.72
CA MET A 446 9.36 3.45 -0.92
C MET A 446 9.16 2.14 -1.69
N ALA A 447 8.63 2.23 -2.92
CA ALA A 447 8.45 1.07 -3.80
C ALA A 447 9.78 0.38 -4.09
N GLY A 448 10.83 1.16 -4.34
CA GLY A 448 12.19 0.64 -4.51
C GLY A 448 12.69 -0.11 -3.27
N GLN A 449 12.58 0.48 -2.08
CA GLN A 449 13.01 -0.21 -0.85
C GLN A 449 12.33 -1.58 -0.69
N MET A 450 11.01 -1.64 -0.88
CA MET A 450 10.27 -2.91 -0.87
C MET A 450 10.76 -3.92 -1.93
N VAL A 451 11.19 -3.45 -3.11
CA VAL A 451 11.74 -4.30 -4.18
C VAL A 451 13.12 -4.85 -3.83
N SER A 452 14.10 -4.05 -3.38
CA SER A 452 15.44 -4.59 -3.08
C SER A 452 15.49 -5.38 -1.77
N GLU A 453 14.76 -4.95 -0.73
CA GLU A 453 14.65 -5.71 0.51
C GLU A 453 13.86 -7.00 0.27
N GLY A 454 12.73 -6.93 -0.45
CA GLY A 454 11.90 -8.10 -0.71
C GLY A 454 12.50 -9.13 -1.67
N MET A 455 13.05 -8.69 -2.80
CA MET A 455 13.57 -9.61 -3.84
C MET A 455 15.02 -10.06 -3.61
N LEU A 456 15.87 -9.19 -3.05
CA LEU A 456 17.31 -9.44 -2.88
C LEU A 456 17.78 -9.52 -1.42
N ASN A 457 16.94 -9.25 -0.42
CA ASN A 457 17.34 -9.04 0.97
C ASN A 457 18.43 -7.97 1.14
N TRP A 458 18.49 -6.98 0.24
CA TRP A 458 19.51 -5.94 0.26
C TRP A 458 19.00 -4.68 0.95
N SER A 459 19.26 -4.56 2.25
CA SER A 459 18.94 -3.37 3.03
C SER A 459 19.93 -2.22 2.75
N ILE A 460 19.44 -1.18 2.08
CA ILE A 460 20.19 0.07 1.82
C ILE A 460 19.46 1.21 2.53
N ARG A 461 20.19 2.13 3.17
CA ARG A 461 19.57 3.31 3.79
C ARG A 461 18.71 4.08 2.74
N PRO A 462 17.46 4.44 3.05
CA PRO A 462 16.51 5.11 2.13
C PRO A 462 17.12 6.26 1.32
N TRP A 463 17.82 7.18 1.98
CA TRP A 463 18.45 8.33 1.34
C TRP A 463 19.57 7.94 0.37
N LEU A 464 20.38 6.93 0.70
CA LEU A 464 21.49 6.48 -0.14
C LEU A 464 20.93 5.79 -1.40
N ARG A 465 19.86 5.01 -1.23
CA ARG A 465 19.14 4.41 -2.35
C ARG A 465 18.56 5.49 -3.28
N ARG A 466 17.81 6.46 -2.74
CA ARG A 466 17.26 7.58 -3.53
C ARG A 466 18.37 8.39 -4.20
N LEU A 467 19.50 8.64 -3.54
CA LEU A 467 20.66 9.29 -4.16
C LEU A 467 21.19 8.48 -5.38
N ILE A 468 21.30 7.15 -5.24
CA ILE A 468 21.77 6.28 -6.33
C ILE A 468 20.78 6.27 -7.50
N THR A 469 19.49 5.99 -7.26
CA THR A 469 18.47 5.98 -8.33
C THR A 469 18.37 7.35 -8.99
N ARG A 470 18.38 8.42 -8.20
CA ARG A 470 18.31 9.81 -8.68
C ARG A 470 19.54 10.22 -9.48
N SER A 471 20.72 9.70 -9.14
CA SER A 471 21.92 9.91 -9.95
C SER A 471 21.80 9.20 -11.31
N ILE A 472 21.25 7.98 -11.33
CA ILE A 472 21.03 7.19 -12.56
C ILE A 472 19.98 7.85 -13.48
N SER A 473 18.94 8.49 -12.93
CA SER A 473 17.91 9.19 -13.72
C SER A 473 18.30 10.62 -14.13
N ILE A 474 19.01 11.37 -13.28
CA ILE A 474 19.41 12.75 -13.58
C ILE A 474 20.49 12.84 -14.65
N ILE A 475 21.48 11.93 -14.66
CA ILE A 475 22.58 11.96 -15.64
C ILE A 475 22.06 11.97 -17.10
N PRO A 476 21.23 11.01 -17.56
CA PRO A 476 20.68 11.06 -18.92
C PRO A 476 19.78 12.27 -19.13
N SER A 477 18.97 12.66 -18.13
CA SER A 477 18.08 13.83 -18.21
C SER A 477 18.87 15.14 -18.44
N ILE A 478 19.99 15.34 -17.75
CA ILE A 478 20.88 16.50 -17.95
C ILE A 478 21.55 16.46 -19.32
N ILE A 479 22.02 15.30 -19.77
CA ILE A 479 22.65 15.16 -21.09
C ILE A 479 21.66 15.53 -22.20
N ILE A 480 20.42 15.02 -22.12
CA ILE A 480 19.36 15.28 -23.10
C ILE A 480 18.91 16.75 -23.03
N ALA A 481 18.74 17.31 -21.82
CA ALA A 481 18.41 18.73 -21.63
C ALA A 481 19.50 19.67 -22.19
N GLY A 482 20.78 19.29 -22.10
CA GLY A 482 21.90 20.07 -22.61
C GLY A 482 22.15 19.92 -24.12
N ALA A 483 21.91 18.73 -24.68
CA ALA A 483 22.20 18.44 -26.09
C ALA A 483 21.01 18.68 -27.04
N VAL A 484 19.78 18.43 -26.58
CA VAL A 484 18.56 18.49 -27.41
C VAL A 484 17.55 19.52 -26.88
N GLY A 485 17.51 19.76 -25.57
CA GLY A 485 16.60 20.72 -24.96
C GLY A 485 15.18 20.19 -24.78
N LYS A 486 14.17 21.05 -24.99
CA LYS A 486 12.76 20.78 -24.65
C LYS A 486 12.21 19.51 -25.32
N GLU A 487 12.37 19.40 -26.64
CA GLU A 487 11.85 18.30 -27.45
C GLU A 487 12.42 16.94 -27.00
N GLY A 488 13.72 16.89 -26.71
CA GLY A 488 14.39 15.69 -26.19
C GLY A 488 13.86 15.28 -24.82
N LEU A 489 13.58 16.24 -23.94
CA LEU A 489 12.95 15.95 -22.64
C LEU A 489 11.51 15.44 -22.80
N ASN A 490 10.71 16.02 -23.68
CA ASN A 490 9.34 15.54 -23.93
C ASN A 490 9.34 14.08 -24.46
N LYS A 491 10.21 13.80 -25.44
CA LYS A 491 10.40 12.44 -26.00
C LYS A 491 10.96 11.45 -24.96
N THR A 492 11.76 11.91 -24.01
CA THR A 492 12.23 11.08 -22.88
C THR A 492 11.10 10.76 -21.91
N LEU A 493 10.23 11.74 -21.63
CA LEU A 493 9.08 11.59 -20.75
C LEU A 493 8.04 10.61 -21.32
N THR A 494 7.73 10.68 -22.61
CA THR A 494 6.84 9.70 -23.27
C THR A 494 7.47 8.31 -23.38
N ALA A 495 8.76 8.22 -23.75
CA ALA A 495 9.49 6.95 -23.82
C ALA A 495 9.53 6.21 -22.47
N SER A 496 9.63 6.93 -21.35
CA SER A 496 9.58 6.32 -20.03
C SER A 496 8.23 5.61 -19.75
N GLN A 497 7.10 6.16 -20.22
CA GLN A 497 5.79 5.54 -20.07
C GLN A 497 5.65 4.26 -20.91
N VAL A 498 6.23 4.24 -22.12
CA VAL A 498 6.31 3.03 -22.95
C VAL A 498 7.09 1.94 -22.23
N VAL A 499 8.20 2.27 -21.57
CA VAL A 499 8.99 1.32 -20.76
C VAL A 499 8.17 0.78 -19.58
N LEU A 500 7.44 1.64 -18.85
CA LEU A 500 6.54 1.20 -17.77
C LEU A 500 5.47 0.22 -18.27
N SER A 501 4.82 0.55 -19.40
CA SER A 501 3.80 -0.30 -20.01
C SER A 501 4.36 -1.69 -20.33
N VAL A 502 5.52 -1.75 -21.01
CA VAL A 502 6.16 -3.02 -21.42
C VAL A 502 6.55 -3.90 -20.24
N ILE A 503 6.90 -3.30 -19.09
CA ILE A 503 7.26 -4.03 -17.86
C ILE A 503 6.02 -4.57 -17.12
N LEU A 504 4.87 -3.91 -17.22
CA LEU A 504 3.66 -4.21 -16.45
C LEU A 504 3.17 -5.67 -16.56
N PRO A 505 3.09 -6.32 -17.75
CA PRO A 505 2.69 -7.73 -17.84
C PRO A 505 3.56 -8.67 -16.98
N PHE A 506 4.87 -8.40 -16.91
CA PHE A 506 5.82 -9.24 -16.18
C PHE A 506 5.70 -9.08 -14.66
N VAL A 507 5.45 -7.87 -14.16
CA VAL A 507 5.25 -7.60 -12.73
C VAL A 507 3.86 -8.02 -12.23
N SER A 508 2.83 -7.88 -13.08
CA SER A 508 1.45 -8.28 -12.73
C SER A 508 1.20 -9.80 -12.85
N ALA A 509 1.97 -10.55 -13.65
CA ALA A 509 1.80 -12.00 -13.77
C ALA A 509 2.01 -12.77 -12.44
N PRO A 510 3.10 -12.55 -11.66
CA PRO A 510 3.26 -13.11 -10.32
C PRO A 510 2.11 -12.81 -9.37
N LEU A 511 1.61 -11.56 -9.36
CA LEU A 511 0.48 -11.14 -8.53
C LEU A 511 -0.79 -11.96 -8.83
N VAL A 512 -1.15 -12.11 -10.11
CA VAL A 512 -2.31 -12.92 -10.53
C VAL A 512 -2.09 -14.39 -10.20
N TYR A 513 -0.90 -14.94 -10.46
CA TYR A 513 -0.56 -16.33 -10.18
C TYR A 513 -0.66 -16.68 -8.68
N LEU A 514 -0.06 -15.86 -7.81
CA LEU A 514 -0.02 -16.06 -6.37
C LEU A 514 -1.44 -15.97 -5.76
N THR A 515 -2.19 -14.91 -6.10
CA THR A 515 -3.53 -14.67 -5.54
C THR A 515 -4.60 -15.70 -5.98
N CYS A 516 -4.35 -16.42 -7.08
CA CYS A 516 -5.24 -17.47 -7.58
C CYS A 516 -4.96 -18.88 -7.01
N ARG A 517 -3.81 -19.12 -6.37
CA ARG A 517 -3.45 -20.45 -5.83
C ARG A 517 -3.76 -20.59 -4.34
N ASN A 518 -4.47 -21.66 -3.98
CA ASN A 518 -4.75 -22.03 -2.59
C ASN A 518 -3.48 -22.11 -1.73
N ARG A 519 -2.37 -22.65 -2.26
CA ARG A 519 -1.12 -22.92 -1.52
C ARG A 519 -0.49 -21.68 -0.88
N TYR A 520 -0.73 -20.49 -1.46
CA TYR A 520 -0.14 -19.23 -0.99
C TYR A 520 -1.16 -18.36 -0.26
N MET A 521 -2.45 -18.53 -0.55
CA MET A 521 -3.55 -17.77 0.04
C MET A 521 -4.25 -18.57 1.15
N THR A 522 -3.49 -19.06 2.13
CA THR A 522 -3.96 -19.84 3.28
C THR A 522 -3.50 -19.21 4.58
N VAL A 523 -4.42 -19.01 5.52
CA VAL A 523 -4.16 -18.47 6.86
C VAL A 523 -4.38 -19.58 7.87
N SER A 524 -3.38 -19.87 8.69
CA SER A 524 -3.52 -20.75 9.86
C SER A 524 -4.37 -20.03 10.91
N SER A 525 -5.58 -20.54 11.17
CA SER A 525 -6.42 -20.10 12.28
C SER A 525 -6.17 -21.02 13.47
N ASP A 526 -5.85 -20.43 14.62
CA ASP A 526 -5.55 -21.19 15.82
C ASP A 526 -6.80 -21.40 16.69
N ARG A 527 -6.84 -22.56 17.35
CA ARG A 527 -7.87 -23.07 18.29
C ARG A 527 -9.23 -23.52 17.72
N HIS A 528 -9.37 -24.84 17.62
CA HIS A 528 -10.32 -25.54 18.48
C HIS A 528 -9.56 -26.48 19.43
N VAL A 529 -9.85 -26.42 20.74
CA VAL A 529 -9.45 -27.48 21.68
C VAL A 529 -10.60 -28.47 21.74
N ASN A 530 -10.48 -29.58 21.02
CA ASN A 530 -11.33 -30.74 21.31
C ASN A 530 -10.90 -31.34 22.65
N GLY A 531 -11.82 -32.06 23.32
CA GLY A 531 -11.66 -32.54 24.70
C GLY A 531 -10.49 -33.49 24.99
N GLU A 532 -9.65 -33.79 23.99
CA GLU A 532 -8.48 -34.67 24.05
C GLU A 532 -7.14 -33.90 23.95
N GLY A 533 -7.15 -32.56 23.90
CA GLY A 533 -5.96 -31.74 24.06
C GLY A 533 -5.03 -31.62 22.85
N GLN A 534 -5.41 -32.12 21.67
CA GLN A 534 -4.70 -31.84 20.42
C GLN A 534 -5.05 -30.45 19.89
N LEU A 535 -4.03 -29.64 19.56
CA LEU A 535 -4.20 -28.45 18.72
C LEU A 535 -4.48 -28.90 17.28
N GLN A 536 -5.69 -28.64 16.78
CA GLN A 536 -5.95 -28.65 15.35
C GLN A 536 -5.86 -27.22 14.81
N THR A 537 -4.91 -27.00 13.90
CA THR A 537 -4.78 -25.74 13.15
C THR A 537 -5.79 -25.75 12.00
N GLU A 538 -6.74 -24.82 11.98
CA GLU A 538 -7.74 -24.73 10.91
C GLU A 538 -7.19 -23.83 9.78
N GLU A 539 -6.90 -24.41 8.61
CA GLU A 539 -6.42 -23.64 7.45
C GLU A 539 -7.58 -22.93 6.71
N VAL A 540 -7.70 -21.61 6.91
CA VAL A 540 -8.69 -20.79 6.21
C VAL A 540 -8.15 -20.38 4.84
N LYS A 541 -8.74 -20.95 3.79
CA LYS A 541 -8.40 -20.67 2.37
C LYS A 541 -9.02 -19.33 1.94
N MET A 542 -8.16 -18.37 1.61
CA MET A 542 -8.50 -16.99 1.21
C MET A 542 -8.27 -16.71 -0.29
N LYS A 543 -8.20 -17.75 -1.14
CA LYS A 543 -7.99 -17.59 -2.60
C LYS A 543 -9.01 -16.67 -3.26
N ASN A 544 -8.71 -16.22 -4.48
CA ASN A 544 -9.70 -15.52 -5.30
C ASN A 544 -10.89 -16.43 -5.68
N ASN A 545 -12.08 -15.84 -5.77
CA ASN A 545 -13.24 -16.55 -6.32
C ASN A 545 -13.04 -16.75 -7.84
N PHE A 546 -13.67 -17.76 -8.43
CA PHE A 546 -13.51 -18.09 -9.85
C PHE A 546 -13.77 -16.89 -10.77
N ILE A 547 -14.81 -16.09 -10.48
CA ILE A 547 -15.12 -14.85 -11.20
C ILE A 547 -13.96 -13.84 -11.10
N THR A 548 -13.42 -13.62 -9.90
CA THR A 548 -12.28 -12.72 -9.66
C THR A 548 -11.02 -13.21 -10.38
N THR A 549 -10.76 -14.51 -10.39
CA THR A 549 -9.65 -15.12 -11.14
C THR A 549 -9.83 -14.96 -12.65
N GLY A 550 -11.02 -15.22 -13.18
CA GLY A 550 -11.31 -15.02 -14.61
C GLY A 550 -11.13 -13.56 -15.04
N PHE A 551 -11.60 -12.61 -14.23
CA PHE A 551 -11.43 -11.19 -14.49
C PHE A 551 -9.96 -10.73 -14.37
N ALA A 552 -9.20 -11.27 -13.41
CA ALA A 552 -7.77 -11.01 -13.29
C ALA A 552 -6.96 -11.50 -14.50
N ILE A 553 -7.27 -12.69 -15.00
CA ILE A 553 -6.65 -13.25 -16.21
C ILE A 553 -7.06 -12.44 -17.44
N LEU A 554 -8.32 -12.01 -17.53
CA LEU A 554 -8.81 -11.16 -18.64
C LEU A 554 -8.08 -9.81 -18.67
N ILE A 555 -7.99 -9.11 -17.53
CA ILE A 555 -7.25 -7.84 -17.41
C ILE A 555 -5.79 -8.05 -17.82
N TRP A 556 -5.13 -9.07 -17.27
CA TRP A 556 -3.74 -9.36 -17.60
C TRP A 556 -3.54 -9.64 -19.10
N LEU A 557 -4.45 -10.38 -19.74
CA LEU A 557 -4.42 -10.66 -21.17
C LEU A 557 -4.63 -9.38 -22.00
N VAL A 558 -5.57 -8.52 -21.63
CA VAL A 558 -5.78 -7.21 -22.29
C VAL A 558 -4.51 -6.36 -22.19
N ILE A 559 -3.93 -6.25 -21.01
CA ILE A 559 -2.68 -5.50 -20.78
C ILE A 559 -1.52 -6.08 -21.62
N ALA A 560 -1.39 -7.40 -21.68
CA ALA A 560 -0.35 -8.07 -22.47
C ALA A 560 -0.55 -7.86 -23.99
N VAL A 561 -1.78 -7.98 -24.49
CA VAL A 561 -2.10 -7.76 -25.92
C VAL A 561 -1.88 -6.30 -26.32
N MET A 562 -2.32 -5.35 -25.49
CA MET A 562 -2.09 -3.91 -25.71
C MET A 562 -0.60 -3.57 -25.72
N ASN A 563 0.21 -4.20 -24.86
CA ASN A 563 1.67 -4.03 -24.87
C ASN A 563 2.35 -4.63 -26.10
N ILE A 564 1.89 -5.79 -26.58
CA ILE A 564 2.39 -6.36 -27.84
C ILE A 564 2.03 -5.43 -29.01
N ALA A 565 0.81 -4.89 -29.04
CA ALA A 565 0.40 -3.91 -30.07
C ALA A 565 1.24 -2.62 -30.00
N LEU A 566 1.50 -2.10 -28.80
CA LEU A 566 2.37 -0.94 -28.57
C LEU A 566 3.78 -1.17 -29.12
N LEU A 567 4.41 -2.30 -28.78
CA LEU A 567 5.74 -2.66 -29.28
C LEU A 567 5.79 -2.81 -30.80
N VAL A 568 4.73 -3.34 -31.42
CA VAL A 568 4.61 -3.44 -32.89
C VAL A 568 4.46 -2.06 -33.52
N LEU A 569 3.62 -1.17 -32.97
CA LEU A 569 3.44 0.20 -33.48
C LEU A 569 4.72 1.02 -33.40
N VAL A 570 5.43 0.95 -32.26
CA VAL A 570 6.76 1.56 -32.07
C VAL A 570 7.78 0.97 -33.05
N GLY A 571 7.83 -0.35 -33.19
CA GLY A 571 8.73 -1.04 -34.13
C GLY A 571 8.44 -0.75 -35.60
N MET A 572 7.22 -0.33 -35.94
CA MET A 572 6.82 0.12 -37.27
C MET A 572 7.03 1.63 -37.52
N GLY A 573 7.53 2.38 -36.53
CA GLY A 573 7.69 3.84 -36.64
C GLY A 573 6.36 4.59 -36.75
N LYS A 574 5.29 4.07 -36.14
CA LYS A 574 3.94 4.68 -36.09
C LYS A 574 3.60 5.14 -34.66
N ALA A 575 4.59 5.69 -33.97
CA ALA A 575 4.59 6.06 -32.55
C ALA A 575 5.17 7.46 -32.38
#